data_AF-A0A2G6KPZ7-F1
#
_entry.id   AF-A0A2G6KPZ7-F1
#
_cell.length_a   1.000
_cell.length_b   1.000
_cell.length_c   1.000
_cell.angle_alpha   90.00
_cell.angle_beta   90.00
_cell.angle_gamma   90.00
#
_symmetry.space_group_name_H-M   'P 1'
#
loop_
_entity.id
_entity.type
_entity.pdbx_description
1 polymer ?
#
loop_
_entity_poly.entity_id
_entity_poly.type
_entity_poly.pdbx_seq_one_letter_code
_entity_poly.pdbx_strand_id
1 'polypeptide(L)'
;MLSTAAYAGGRASVEFLAHNLNLSDQQRVQVEGIMRDQHQQHKTLRKAGKANCEGKQKMWLQTRSRMYDVLSEKQLQAYDGLQKRRQRSCSPQVHEVAANKGNTPL
;
A
#
# COMPACT_ATOMS: atom_id res chain seq x y z
N MET A 1 -1.02 -3.51 -27.00
CA MET A 1 -0.76 -4.80 -26.32
C MET A 1 -0.31 -4.51 -24.89
N LEU A 2 -1.13 -4.80 -23.88
CA LEU A 2 -0.79 -4.56 -22.47
C LEU A 2 0.29 -5.56 -22.03
N SER A 3 1.48 -5.09 -21.66
CA SER A 3 2.59 -5.93 -21.18
C SER A 3 2.14 -6.89 -20.09
N THR A 4 2.41 -8.18 -20.27
CA THR A 4 2.25 -9.29 -19.30
C THR A 4 2.82 -8.98 -17.90
N ALA A 5 3.88 -8.18 -17.80
CA ALA A 5 4.43 -7.72 -16.53
C ALA A 5 3.49 -6.77 -15.73
N ALA A 6 2.58 -6.06 -16.41
CA ALA A 6 1.53 -5.29 -15.74
C ALA A 6 0.49 -6.19 -15.07
N TYR A 7 0.20 -7.32 -15.72
CA TYR A 7 -0.76 -8.32 -15.28
C TYR A 7 -0.26 -9.11 -14.07
N ALA A 8 1.03 -9.48 -14.06
CA ALA A 8 1.62 -10.30 -12.99
C ALA A 8 1.72 -9.58 -11.63
N GLY A 9 2.16 -8.31 -11.61
CA GLY A 9 2.29 -7.55 -10.35
C GLY A 9 0.96 -7.18 -9.70
N GLY A 10 -0.07 -6.93 -10.52
CA GLY A 10 -1.43 -6.67 -10.07
C GLY A 10 -2.12 -7.93 -9.54
N ARG A 11 -2.07 -9.06 -10.27
CA ARG A 11 -2.68 -10.32 -9.85
C ARG A 11 -2.11 -10.87 -8.55
N ALA A 12 -0.78 -10.89 -8.40
CA ALA A 12 -0.15 -11.36 -7.16
C ALA A 12 -0.56 -10.51 -5.94
N SER A 13 -0.77 -9.20 -6.14
CA SER A 13 -1.26 -8.31 -5.09
C SER A 13 -2.74 -8.57 -4.76
N VAL A 14 -3.56 -8.87 -5.76
CA VAL A 14 -4.99 -9.15 -5.58
C VAL A 14 -5.21 -10.49 -4.91
N GLU A 15 -4.50 -11.55 -5.29
CA GLU A 15 -4.60 -12.87 -4.65
C GLU A 15 -4.15 -12.80 -3.18
N PHE A 16 -3.07 -12.06 -2.89
CA PHE A 16 -2.66 -11.79 -1.51
C PHE A 16 -3.76 -11.07 -0.70
N LEU A 17 -4.37 -10.02 -1.26
CA LEU A 17 -5.45 -9.29 -0.59
C LEU A 17 -6.72 -10.14 -0.45
N ALA A 18 -7.05 -10.94 -1.47
CA ALA A 18 -8.18 -11.85 -1.47
C ALA A 18 -8.10 -12.86 -0.33
N HIS A 19 -6.91 -13.44 -0.12
CA HIS A 19 -6.65 -14.35 0.99
C HIS A 19 -6.68 -13.63 2.35
N ASN A 20 -5.97 -12.52 2.50
CA ASN A 20 -5.84 -11.84 3.81
C ASN A 20 -7.12 -11.12 4.25
N LEU A 21 -7.96 -10.69 3.32
CA LEU A 21 -9.20 -9.95 3.61
C LEU A 21 -10.46 -10.80 3.42
N ASN A 22 -10.31 -12.08 3.05
CA ASN A 22 -11.42 -12.98 2.71
C ASN A 22 -12.40 -12.31 1.73
N LEU A 23 -11.88 -11.80 0.61
CA LEU A 23 -12.71 -11.11 -0.38
C LEU A 23 -13.67 -12.09 -1.07
N SER A 24 -14.93 -11.71 -1.19
CA SER A 24 -15.90 -12.40 -2.05
C SER A 24 -15.51 -12.28 -3.52
N ASP A 25 -16.06 -13.13 -4.39
CA ASP A 25 -15.75 -13.07 -5.82
C ASP A 25 -16.14 -11.73 -6.46
N GLN A 26 -17.25 -11.12 -6.01
CA GLN A 26 -17.62 -9.78 -6.45
C GLN A 26 -16.62 -8.72 -5.97
N GLN A 27 -16.18 -8.78 -4.71
CA GLN A 27 -15.16 -7.87 -4.18
C GLN A 27 -13.82 -8.05 -4.90
N ARG A 28 -13.44 -9.29 -5.25
CA ARG A 28 -12.20 -9.59 -5.99
C ARG A 28 -12.14 -8.86 -7.31
N VAL A 29 -13.23 -8.88 -8.09
CA VAL A 29 -13.31 -8.17 -9.39
C VAL A 29 -13.11 -6.66 -9.20
N GLN A 30 -13.77 -6.07 -8.21
CA GLN A 30 -13.64 -4.64 -7.92
C GLN A 30 -12.23 -4.26 -7.42
N VAL A 31 -11.68 -5.05 -6.49
CA VAL A 31 -10.32 -4.88 -5.97
C VAL A 31 -9.27 -5.04 -7.06
N GLU A 32 -9.47 -5.96 -8.01
CA GLU A 32 -8.56 -6.12 -9.14
C GLU A 32 -8.50 -4.85 -10.02
N GLY A 33 -9.63 -4.20 -10.26
CA GLY A 33 -9.67 -2.91 -10.96
C GLY A 33 -8.88 -1.84 -10.21
N ILE A 34 -9.12 -1.71 -8.90
CA ILE A 34 -8.42 -0.74 -8.04
C ILE A 34 -6.90 -1.00 -8.02
N MET A 35 -6.47 -2.25 -7.95
CA MET A 35 -5.05 -2.63 -7.95
C MET A 35 -4.37 -2.39 -9.31
N ARG A 36 -5.09 -2.61 -10.42
CA ARG A 36 -4.60 -2.27 -11.76
C ARG A 36 -4.35 -0.77 -11.90
N ASP A 37 -5.28 0.05 -11.41
CA ASP A 37 -5.13 1.50 -11.42
C ASP A 37 -3.97 1.96 -10.55
N GLN A 38 -3.84 1.42 -9.32
CA GLN A 38 -2.71 1.72 -8.44
C GLN A 38 -1.37 1.40 -9.11
N HIS A 39 -1.27 0.26 -9.80
CA HIS A 39 -0.05 -0.11 -10.53
C HIS A 39 0.28 0.88 -11.66
N GLN A 40 -0.75 1.32 -12.38
CA GLN A 40 -0.57 2.32 -13.43
C GLN A 40 -0.13 3.67 -12.85
N GLN A 41 -0.73 4.12 -11.74
CA GLN A 41 -0.30 5.31 -11.02
C GLN A 41 1.16 5.20 -10.56
N HIS A 42 1.56 4.06 -10.01
CA HIS A 42 2.94 3.82 -9.59
C HIS A 42 3.93 3.89 -10.77
N LYS A 43 3.57 3.34 -11.94
CA LYS A 43 4.37 3.49 -13.17
C LYS A 43 4.49 4.95 -13.60
N THR A 44 3.41 5.71 -13.55
CA THR A 44 3.41 7.14 -13.87
C THR A 44 4.32 7.91 -12.92
N LEU A 45 4.24 7.64 -11.61
CA LEU A 45 5.12 8.25 -10.61
C LEU A 45 6.60 7.92 -10.89
N ARG A 46 6.92 6.67 -11.24
CA ARG A 46 8.29 6.27 -11.60
C ARG A 46 8.80 7.02 -12.82
N LYS A 47 8.00 7.07 -13.90
CA LYS A 47 8.36 7.80 -15.12
C LYS A 47 8.55 9.30 -14.89
N ALA A 48 7.76 9.88 -13.99
CA ALA A 48 7.84 11.29 -13.64
C ALA A 48 8.95 11.63 -12.62
N GLY A 49 9.73 10.65 -12.15
CA GLY A 49 10.70 10.85 -11.06
C GLY A 49 10.07 11.15 -9.69
N LYS A 50 8.76 10.94 -9.55
CA LYS A 50 7.95 11.24 -8.36
C LYS A 50 7.57 9.99 -7.55
N ALA A 51 8.29 8.89 -7.71
CA ALA A 51 8.10 7.67 -6.92
C ALA A 51 8.75 7.75 -5.51
N ASN A 52 8.91 8.96 -4.99
CA ASN A 52 9.35 9.25 -3.62
C ASN A 52 8.22 8.93 -2.61
N CYS A 53 8.54 9.04 -1.33
CA CYS A 53 7.60 8.69 -0.24
C CYS A 53 6.30 9.50 -0.33
N GLU A 54 6.38 10.80 -0.60
CA GLU A 54 5.21 11.66 -0.74
C GLU A 54 4.30 11.24 -1.90
N GLY A 55 4.88 10.98 -3.08
CA GLY A 55 4.12 10.52 -4.25
C GLY A 55 3.45 9.17 -4.02
N LYS A 56 4.16 8.23 -3.38
CA LYS A 56 3.60 6.92 -2.98
C LYS A 56 2.51 7.05 -1.93
N GLN A 57 2.67 7.95 -0.95
CA GLN A 57 1.67 8.18 0.09
C GLN A 57 0.36 8.73 -0.50
N LYS A 58 0.45 9.71 -1.41
CA LYS A 58 -0.74 10.23 -2.13
C LYS A 58 -1.44 9.12 -2.92
N MET A 59 -0.69 8.30 -3.65
CA MET A 59 -1.23 7.14 -4.38
C MET A 59 -1.93 6.14 -3.44
N TRP A 60 -1.33 5.82 -2.29
CA TRP A 60 -1.93 4.91 -1.31
C TRP A 60 -3.21 5.47 -0.69
N LEU A 61 -3.26 6.76 -0.38
CA LEU A 61 -4.48 7.42 0.13
C LEU A 61 -5.61 7.37 -0.90
N GLN A 62 -5.31 7.65 -2.17
CA GLN A 62 -6.30 7.53 -3.26
C GLN A 62 -6.80 6.09 -3.41
N THR A 63 -5.89 5.11 -3.36
CA THR A 63 -6.27 3.70 -3.44
C THR A 63 -7.13 3.30 -2.24
N ARG A 64 -6.77 3.74 -1.03
CA ARG A 64 -7.51 3.47 0.20
C ARG A 64 -8.93 4.04 0.13
N SER A 65 -9.10 5.25 -0.39
CA SER A 65 -10.43 5.85 -0.58
C SER A 65 -11.33 4.97 -1.44
N ARG A 66 -10.80 4.40 -2.53
CA ARG A 66 -11.60 3.50 -3.40
C ARG A 66 -11.90 2.15 -2.75
N MET A 67 -11.04 1.70 -1.82
CA MET A 67 -11.30 0.47 -1.08
C MET A 67 -12.46 0.63 -0.08
N TYR A 68 -12.74 1.84 0.41
CA TYR A 68 -13.87 2.10 1.31
C TYR A 68 -15.22 1.76 0.68
N ASP A 69 -15.34 1.88 -0.64
CA ASP A 69 -16.59 1.60 -1.36
C ASP A 69 -16.82 0.10 -1.62
N VAL A 70 -15.79 -0.74 -1.39
CA VAL A 70 -15.77 -2.17 -1.76
C VAL A 70 -15.68 -3.08 -0.55
N LEU A 71 -14.91 -2.67 0.46
CA LEU A 71 -14.59 -3.47 1.63
C LEU A 71 -15.52 -3.13 2.79
N SER A 72 -15.87 -4.14 3.58
CA SER A 72 -16.51 -3.91 4.88
C SER A 72 -15.55 -3.24 5.85
N GLU A 73 -16.09 -2.64 6.92
CA GLU A 73 -15.29 -1.96 7.95
C GLU A 73 -14.20 -2.86 8.55
N LYS A 74 -14.52 -4.12 8.84
CA LYS A 74 -13.55 -5.10 9.36
C LYS A 74 -12.44 -5.40 8.35
N GLN A 75 -12.77 -5.49 7.06
CA GLN A 75 -11.79 -5.71 5.99
C GLN A 75 -10.92 -4.46 5.78
N LEU A 76 -11.48 -3.27 5.91
CA LEU A 76 -10.75 -2.00 5.83
C LEU A 76 -9.71 -1.87 6.94
N GLN A 77 -10.07 -2.23 8.18
CA GLN A 77 -9.10 -2.23 9.28
C GLN A 77 -7.92 -3.18 9.02
N ALA A 78 -8.19 -4.38 8.50
CA ALA A 78 -7.14 -5.33 8.11
C ALA A 78 -6.29 -4.79 6.95
N TYR A 79 -6.93 -4.18 5.95
CA TYR A 79 -6.24 -3.53 4.83
C TYR A 79 -5.32 -2.39 5.30
N ASP A 80 -5.78 -1.56 6.23
CA ASP A 80 -4.97 -0.47 6.81
C ASP A 80 -3.76 -1.00 7.58
N GLY A 81 -3.91 -2.12 8.30
CA GLY A 81 -2.80 -2.81 8.94
C GLY A 81 -1.72 -3.25 7.94
N LEU A 82 -2.14 -3.79 6.79
CA LEU A 82 -1.24 -4.17 5.70
C LEU A 82 -0.56 -2.95 5.06
N GLN A 83 -1.31 -1.85 4.86
CA GLN A 83 -0.77 -0.62 4.29
C GLN A 83 0.23 0.08 5.22
N LYS A 84 0.00 0.10 6.54
CA LYS A 84 0.96 0.65 7.52
C LYS A 84 2.32 -0.02 7.42
N ARG A 85 2.37 -1.34 7.21
CA ARG A 85 3.64 -2.08 7.00
C ARG A 85 4.36 -1.63 5.73
N ARG A 86 3.63 -1.40 4.64
CA ARG A 86 4.18 -0.86 3.38
C ARG A 86 4.65 0.59 3.55
N GLN A 87 3.90 1.42 4.27
CA GLN A 87 4.24 2.82 4.54
C GLN A 87 5.47 2.98 5.43
N ARG A 88 5.74 2.05 6.36
CA ARG A 88 6.97 2.07 7.17
C ARG A 88 8.25 2.03 6.31
N SER A 89 8.20 1.41 5.13
CA SER A 89 9.33 1.44 4.18
C SER A 89 9.57 2.81 3.53
N CYS A 90 8.61 3.73 3.66
CA CYS A 90 8.66 5.11 3.16
C CYS A 90 8.76 6.14 4.29
N SER A 91 8.75 5.72 5.56
CA SER A 91 9.08 6.61 6.67
C SER A 91 10.59 6.80 6.66
N PRO A 92 11.12 8.03 6.80
CA PRO A 92 12.48 8.14 7.29
C PRO A 92 12.50 7.37 8.61
N GLN A 93 13.42 6.43 8.75
CA GLN A 93 13.79 6.01 10.09
C GLN A 93 14.26 7.30 10.74
N VAL A 94 13.42 7.90 11.59
CA VAL A 94 13.95 8.51 12.79
C VAL A 94 14.65 7.34 13.48
N HIS A 95 15.92 7.13 13.13
CA HIS A 95 16.88 6.81 14.15
C HIS A 95 16.70 7.95 15.15
N GLU A 96 15.82 7.75 16.13
CA GLU A 96 15.98 8.39 17.42
C GLU A 96 17.40 8.04 17.82
N VAL A 97 18.31 8.97 17.53
CA VAL A 97 19.49 9.17 18.34
C VAL A 97 18.91 9.25 19.74
N ALA A 98 19.12 8.20 20.53
CA ALA A 98 18.86 8.18 21.95
C ALA A 98 19.77 9.25 22.59
N ALA A 99 19.38 10.51 22.45
CA ALA A 99 19.94 11.66 23.09
C ALA A 99 18.98 12.03 24.23
N ASN A 100 19.15 11.37 25.37
CA ASN A 100 18.76 11.80 26.71
C ASN A 100 19.13 10.66 27.66
N LYS A 101 19.74 10.82 28.82
CA LYS A 101 20.36 11.91 29.58
C LYS A 101 21.08 11.16 30.71
N GLY A 102 22.24 11.63 31.17
CA GLY A 102 23.05 10.92 32.15
C GLY A 102 22.35 10.60 33.48
N ASN A 103 22.79 9.51 34.14
CA ASN A 103 23.23 9.54 35.54
C ASN A 103 23.97 8.22 35.92
N THR A 104 25.21 8.39 36.39
CA THR A 104 26.15 7.60 37.26
C THR A 104 25.53 6.54 38.23
N PRO A 105 26.29 5.67 38.97
CA PRO A 105 27.75 5.36 39.02
C PRO A 105 28.12 3.85 39.13
N LEU A 106 29.42 3.52 39.07
CA LEU A 106 30.18 2.64 40.00
C LEU A 106 31.68 2.67 39.67
#